data_AF-A0A7M7MKJ9-F1
#
_entry.id   AF-A0A7M7MKJ9-F1
#
_cell.length_a   1.000
_cell.length_b   1.000
_cell.length_c   1.000
_cell.angle_alpha   90.00
_cell.angle_beta   90.00
_cell.angle_gamma   90.00
#
_symmetry.space_group_name_H-M   'P 1'
#
loop_
_entity.id
_entity.type
_entity.pdbx_description
1 polymer ?
#
loop_
_entity_poly.entity_id
_entity_poly.type
_entity_poly.pdbx_seq_one_letter_code
_entity_poly.pdbx_strand_id
1 'polypeptide(L)'
;MATFGKAMTFCDVLALTLKRCIISNGSMLPAKPFSISTQNHENYDIIITGGGMVGSTLACAIANNRKLECKKILLLESNKQHEYKSQEKYSNRVVALNKQTRCLLSSIGAWQHIEAIRYSTVRKMQ
;
A
#
# COMPACT_ATOMS: atom_id res chain seq x y z
N MET A 1 9.77 -1.87 -22.69
CA MET A 1 9.79 -0.52 -22.08
C MET A 1 8.65 -0.43 -21.08
N ALA A 2 8.94 -0.70 -19.81
CA ALA A 2 7.95 -0.65 -18.75
C ALA A 2 7.76 0.81 -18.32
N THR A 3 6.61 1.38 -18.64
CA THR A 3 6.19 2.71 -18.22
C THR A 3 5.94 2.70 -16.70
N PHE A 4 6.79 3.41 -15.95
CA PHE A 4 6.57 3.74 -14.55
C PHE A 4 5.35 4.65 -14.44
N GLY A 5 4.17 4.05 -14.33
CA GLY A 5 2.94 4.75 -13.99
C GLY A 5 2.93 5.04 -12.49
N LYS A 6 3.10 6.30 -12.10
CA LYS A 6 2.66 6.81 -10.79
C LYS A 6 1.13 6.70 -10.76
N ALA A 7 0.61 5.53 -10.37
CA ALA A 7 -0.83 5.31 -10.23
C ALA A 7 -1.26 5.75 -8.82
N MET A 8 -1.51 7.05 -8.69
CA MET A 8 -2.29 7.62 -7.60
C MET A 8 -3.76 7.50 -8.00
N THR A 9 -4.38 6.36 -7.70
CA THR A 9 -5.85 6.22 -7.80
C THR A 9 -6.37 5.85 -6.43
N PHE A 10 -6.63 6.92 -5.72
CA PHE A 10 -7.18 7.05 -4.39
C PHE A 10 -8.68 6.73 -4.50
N CYS A 11 -9.13 5.59 -3.98
CA CYS A 11 -10.55 5.41 -3.72
C CYS A 11 -10.93 6.33 -2.54
N ASP A 12 -11.97 7.12 -2.75
CA ASP A 12 -12.48 8.31 -2.04
C ASP A 12 -12.71 8.28 -0.51
N VAL A 13 -11.92 7.58 0.31
CA VAL A 13 -12.11 7.62 1.78
C VAL A 13 -10.83 7.84 2.59
N LEU A 14 -9.64 7.87 1.97
CA LEU A 14 -8.39 8.14 2.69
C LEU A 14 -8.01 9.63 2.75
N ALA A 15 -8.95 10.54 2.45
CA ALA A 15 -8.68 11.99 2.37
C ALA A 15 -8.43 12.66 3.74
N LEU A 16 -8.54 11.94 4.86
CA LEU A 16 -8.54 12.53 6.21
C LEU A 16 -7.28 12.28 7.06
N THR A 17 -6.23 11.62 6.55
CA THR A 17 -4.99 11.44 7.33
C THR A 17 -3.68 11.68 6.57
N LEU A 18 -3.74 12.17 5.32
CA LEU A 18 -2.54 12.52 4.55
C LEU A 18 -2.50 14.02 4.20
N LYS A 19 -2.45 14.85 5.25
CA LYS A 19 -1.95 16.24 5.17
C LYS A 19 -0.70 16.39 6.05
N ARG A 20 0.42 15.87 5.57
CA ARG A 20 1.81 16.25 5.92
C ARG A 20 2.67 15.34 5.04
N CYS A 21 3.42 15.81 4.05
CA CYS A 21 4.33 16.93 4.08
C CYS A 21 4.51 17.44 2.63
N ILE A 22 4.22 18.72 2.39
CA ILE A 22 4.72 19.45 1.21
C ILE A 22 5.65 20.53 1.77
N ILE A 23 6.73 20.79 1.02
CA ILE A 23 7.59 21.98 0.94
C ILE A 23 9.04 21.72 1.37
N SER A 24 9.95 21.92 0.42
CA SER A 24 11.21 22.62 0.67
C SER A 24 11.57 23.48 -0.56
N ASN A 25 11.50 24.80 -0.39
CA ASN A 25 12.05 25.82 -1.28
C ASN A 25 13.43 26.27 -0.75
N GLY A 26 14.34 26.67 -1.67
CA GLY A 26 15.62 27.37 -1.43
C GLY A 26 16.84 26.44 -1.59
N SER A 27 17.95 26.79 -2.28
CA SER A 27 18.49 28.06 -2.78
C SER A 27 19.53 27.82 -3.91
N MET A 28 19.79 28.87 -4.68
CA MET A 28 20.64 28.99 -5.89
C MET A 28 22.15 28.81 -5.65
N LEU A 29 22.86 28.08 -6.53
CA LEU A 29 24.31 28.25 -6.85
C LEU A 29 24.58 27.89 -8.34
N PRO A 30 25.45 28.61 -9.08
CA PRO A 30 25.61 28.42 -10.53
C PRO A 30 26.90 27.64 -10.91
N ALA A 31 26.77 26.64 -11.80
CA ALA A 31 27.85 26.17 -12.68
C ALA A 31 27.28 25.38 -13.89
N LYS A 32 27.89 25.59 -15.07
CA LYS A 32 27.46 25.25 -16.45
C LYS A 32 27.77 23.77 -16.83
N PRO A 33 27.32 23.25 -18.01
CA PRO A 33 26.43 22.12 -18.12
C PRO A 33 27.15 20.82 -18.52
N PHE A 34 26.96 19.78 -17.71
CA PHE A 34 27.11 18.40 -18.16
C PHE A 34 25.67 17.86 -18.23
N SER A 35 25.19 17.55 -19.44
CA SER A 35 23.87 16.96 -19.64
C SER A 35 23.89 15.50 -19.19
N ILE A 36 23.92 15.32 -17.86
CA ILE A 36 23.44 14.13 -17.18
C ILE A 36 21.93 14.18 -17.38
N SER A 37 21.37 13.21 -18.10
CA SER A 37 19.97 12.87 -17.90
C SER A 37 19.81 12.62 -16.41
N THR A 38 19.19 13.56 -15.70
CA THR A 38 18.96 13.48 -14.25
C THR A 38 17.99 12.33 -14.01
N GLN A 39 18.55 11.12 -13.96
CA GLN A 39 17.88 9.95 -13.41
C GLN A 39 17.60 10.32 -11.95
N ASN A 40 16.35 10.69 -11.67
CA ASN A 40 15.89 11.02 -10.33
C ASN A 40 15.89 9.72 -9.52
N HIS A 41 17.04 9.36 -8.96
CA HIS A 41 17.22 8.17 -8.15
C HIS A 41 16.50 8.37 -6.81
N GLU A 42 15.24 7.95 -6.76
CA GLU A 42 14.47 7.86 -5.53
C GLU A 42 15.03 6.71 -4.68
N ASN A 43 15.63 7.03 -3.53
CA ASN A 43 16.11 6.04 -2.59
C ASN A 43 14.97 5.58 -1.67
N TYR A 44 14.88 4.26 -1.46
CA TYR A 44 13.93 3.62 -0.56
C TYR A 44 14.68 2.79 0.48
N ASP A 45 14.19 2.79 1.72
CA ASP A 45 14.74 1.98 2.80
C ASP A 45 14.26 0.53 2.74
N ILE A 46 13.00 0.34 2.33
CA ILE A 46 12.32 -0.96 2.31
C ILE A 46 11.62 -1.11 0.97
N ILE A 47 11.90 -2.21 0.28
CA ILE A 47 11.21 -2.58 -0.97
C ILE A 47 10.44 -3.87 -0.70
N ILE A 48 9.13 -3.83 -0.93
CA ILE A 48 8.22 -4.97 -0.83
C ILE A 48 7.84 -5.38 -2.25
N THR A 49 8.16 -6.61 -2.63
CA THR A 49 7.79 -7.18 -3.92
C THR A 49 6.54 -8.06 -3.77
N GLY A 50 5.45 -7.67 -4.42
CA GLY A 50 4.15 -8.33 -4.39
C GLY A 50 3.11 -7.61 -3.52
N GLY A 51 2.16 -6.93 -4.15
CA GLY A 51 0.98 -6.26 -3.56
C GLY A 51 -0.19 -7.19 -3.24
N GLY A 52 0.07 -8.46 -2.92
CA GLY A 52 -0.95 -9.40 -2.48
C GLY A 52 -1.44 -9.13 -1.04
N MET A 53 -2.19 -10.08 -0.48
CA MET A 53 -2.69 -9.97 0.91
C MET A 53 -1.55 -9.72 1.90
N VAL A 54 -0.44 -10.46 1.80
CA VAL A 54 0.67 -10.36 2.75
C VAL A 54 1.49 -9.08 2.54
N GLY A 55 1.88 -8.77 1.31
CA GLY A 55 2.72 -7.59 1.04
C GLY A 55 2.00 -6.27 1.32
N SER A 56 0.71 -6.18 0.99
CA SER A 56 -0.11 -5.02 1.35
C SER A 56 -0.30 -4.91 2.86
N THR A 57 -0.53 -6.03 3.55
CA THR A 57 -0.61 -6.06 5.02
C THR A 57 0.70 -5.58 5.65
N LEU A 58 1.85 -6.02 5.14
CA LEU A 58 3.17 -5.60 5.61
C LEU A 58 3.40 -4.10 5.38
N ALA A 59 3.08 -3.60 4.18
CA ALA A 59 3.19 -2.18 3.86
C ALA A 59 2.37 -1.32 4.84
N CYS A 60 1.11 -1.70 5.09
CA CYS A 60 0.25 -1.02 6.06
C CYS A 60 0.77 -1.14 7.50
N ALA A 61 1.29 -2.31 7.89
CA ALA A 61 1.82 -2.53 9.23
C ALA A 61 3.07 -1.67 9.50
N ILE A 62 3.96 -1.53 8.52
CA ILE A 62 5.13 -0.64 8.64
C ILE A 62 4.68 0.82 8.66
N ALA A 63 3.75 1.21 7.79
CA ALA A 63 3.21 2.58 7.75
C ALA A 63 2.53 2.98 9.07
N ASN A 64 1.91 2.04 9.78
CA ASN A 64 1.28 2.28 11.08
C ASN A 64 2.24 2.13 12.28
N ASN A 65 3.52 1.84 12.05
CA ASN A 65 4.50 1.65 13.11
C ASN A 65 5.29 2.93 13.36
N ARG A 66 5.09 3.55 14.54
CA ARG A 66 5.79 4.78 14.96
C ARG A 66 7.31 4.68 14.92
N LYS A 67 7.89 3.47 15.12
CA LYS A 67 9.35 3.29 15.07
C LYS A 67 9.91 3.35 13.65
N LEU A 68 9.05 3.14 12.64
CA LEU A 68 9.44 3.06 11.23
C LEU A 68 8.88 4.24 10.42
N GLU A 69 8.33 5.27 11.08
CA GLU A 69 7.71 6.44 10.45
C GLU A 69 8.67 7.20 9.52
N CYS A 70 9.97 7.20 9.83
CA CYS A 70 10.98 7.86 9.01
C CYS A 70 11.45 7.03 7.80
N LYS A 71 10.90 5.84 7.56
CA LYS A 71 11.34 4.93 6.50
C LYS A 71 10.53 5.10 5.22
N LYS A 72 11.22 5.20 4.08
CA LYS A 72 10.59 5.22 2.76
C LYS A 72 10.37 3.79 2.27
N ILE A 73 9.11 3.45 1.99
CA ILE A 73 8.70 2.12 1.56
C ILE A 73 8.24 2.17 0.10
N LEU A 74 8.71 1.22 -0.71
CA LEU A 74 8.23 0.99 -2.07
C LEU A 74 7.52 -0.37 -2.15
N LEU A 75 6.24 -0.38 -2.53
CA LEU A 75 5.50 -1.60 -2.83
C LEU A 75 5.44 -1.78 -4.35
N LEU A 76 5.99 -2.87 -4.85
CA LEU A 76 6.01 -3.23 -6.26
C LEU A 76 5.00 -4.34 -6.52
N GLU A 77 4.06 -4.12 -7.43
CA GLU A 77 3.10 -5.13 -7.88
C GLU A 77 3.07 -5.15 -9.40
N SER A 78 3.15 -6.35 -9.99
CA SER A 78 3.17 -6.53 -11.44
C SER A 78 1.78 -6.44 -12.06
N ASN A 79 0.73 -6.75 -11.30
CA ASN A 79 -0.64 -6.67 -11.78
C ASN A 79 -1.10 -5.22 -11.93
N LYS A 80 -1.95 -4.99 -12.93
CA LYS A 80 -2.64 -3.71 -13.10
C LYS A 80 -3.59 -3.46 -11.93
N GLN A 81 -3.80 -2.19 -11.60
CA GLN A 81 -4.79 -1.81 -10.61
C GLN A 81 -6.16 -2.38 -11.02
N HIS A 82 -6.76 -3.12 -10.11
CA HIS A 82 -8.07 -3.73 -10.30
C HIS A 82 -9.07 -3.03 -9.38
N GLU A 83 -10.15 -2.52 -9.96
CA GLU A 83 -11.28 -2.05 -9.19
C GLU A 83 -12.02 -3.24 -8.59
N TYR A 84 -12.14 -3.25 -7.27
CA TYR A 84 -12.94 -4.26 -6.59
C TYR A 84 -14.43 -4.00 -6.84
N LYS A 85 -15.13 -4.99 -7.41
CA LYS A 85 -16.59 -4.99 -7.55
C LYS A 85 -17.17 -6.08 -6.66
N SER A 86 -18.11 -5.71 -5.77
CA SER A 86 -18.83 -6.69 -4.95
C SER A 86 -19.70 -7.56 -5.86
N GLN A 87 -19.41 -8.86 -5.93
CA GLN A 87 -20.14 -9.83 -6.75
C GLN A 87 -21.04 -10.69 -5.86
N GLU A 88 -22.34 -10.82 -6.12
CA GLU A 88 -23.28 -11.60 -5.28
C GLU A 88 -22.78 -13.01 -4.90
N LYS A 89 -22.13 -13.73 -5.83
CA LYS A 89 -21.60 -15.08 -5.58
C LYS A 89 -20.16 -15.03 -5.04
N TYR A 90 -19.85 -15.93 -4.11
CA TYR A 90 -18.49 -16.11 -3.62
C TYR A 90 -17.57 -16.64 -4.73
N SER A 91 -16.34 -16.15 -4.75
CA SER A 91 -15.26 -16.72 -5.54
C SER A 91 -14.77 -18.02 -4.91
N ASN A 92 -14.22 -18.92 -5.74
CA ASN A 92 -13.56 -20.15 -5.28
C ASN A 92 -12.27 -19.88 -4.49
N ARG A 93 -11.70 -18.66 -4.58
CA ARG A 93 -10.53 -18.26 -3.81
C ARG A 93 -10.96 -17.59 -2.51
N VAL A 94 -11.08 -18.38 -1.46
CA VAL A 94 -11.31 -17.91 -0.08
C VAL A 94 -10.09 -18.22 0.78
N VAL A 95 -9.88 -17.40 1.81
CA VAL A 95 -8.86 -17.63 2.84
C VAL A 95 -9.52 -17.77 4.21
N ALA A 96 -9.19 -18.84 4.92
CA ALA A 96 -9.60 -19.00 6.31
C ALA A 96 -8.65 -18.18 7.20
N LEU A 97 -9.17 -17.12 7.83
CA LEU A 97 -8.39 -16.27 8.73
C LEU A 97 -8.57 -16.74 10.17
N ASN A 98 -7.47 -16.88 10.90
CA ASN A 98 -7.49 -17.16 12.33
C ASN A 98 -7.69 -15.87 13.15
N LYS A 99 -7.81 -16.02 14.47
CA LYS A 99 -8.02 -14.90 15.40
C LYS A 99 -6.89 -13.88 15.36
N GLN A 100 -5.64 -14.34 15.27
CA GLN A 100 -4.44 -13.50 15.26
C GLN A 100 -4.39 -12.64 14.00
N THR A 101 -4.68 -13.21 12.83
CA THR A 101 -4.74 -12.46 11.58
C THR A 101 -5.86 -11.43 11.60
N ARG A 102 -7.03 -11.77 12.17
CA ARG A 102 -8.10 -10.78 12.40
C ARG A 102 -7.62 -9.63 13.29
N CYS A 103 -6.91 -9.91 14.39
CA CYS A 103 -6.35 -8.88 15.27
C CYS A 103 -5.35 -7.99 14.52
N LEU A 104 -4.45 -8.56 13.72
CA LEU A 104 -3.51 -7.80 12.90
C LEU A 104 -4.23 -6.88 11.93
N LEU A 105 -5.18 -7.42 11.16
CA LEU A 105 -5.99 -6.64 10.20
C LEU A 105 -6.79 -5.52 10.90
N SER A 106 -7.25 -5.76 12.12
CA SER A 106 -7.92 -4.75 12.93
C SER A 106 -6.96 -3.64 13.36
N SER A 107 -5.75 -3.99 13.80
CA SER A 107 -4.73 -3.02 14.24
C SER A 107 -4.26 -2.09 13.13
N ILE A 108 -4.30 -2.52 11.87
CA ILE A 108 -3.94 -1.70 10.70
C ILE A 108 -5.16 -1.02 10.05
N GLY A 109 -6.36 -1.16 10.64
CA GLY A 109 -7.59 -0.55 10.12
C GLY A 109 -8.20 -1.23 8.88
N ALA A 110 -7.71 -2.41 8.49
CA ALA A 110 -8.23 -3.13 7.33
C ALA A 110 -9.49 -3.93 7.65
N TRP A 111 -9.67 -4.38 8.90
CA TRP A 111 -10.78 -5.26 9.27
C TRP A 111 -12.16 -4.60 9.08
N GLN A 112 -12.30 -3.31 9.37
CA GLN A 112 -13.58 -2.61 9.19
C GLN A 112 -14.06 -2.67 7.72
N HIS A 113 -13.12 -2.57 6.78
CA HIS A 113 -13.44 -2.66 5.35
C HIS A 113 -13.84 -4.08 4.93
N ILE A 114 -13.18 -5.11 5.47
CA ILE A 114 -13.52 -6.50 5.18
C ILE A 114 -14.93 -6.83 5.71
N GLU A 115 -15.22 -6.40 6.93
CA GLU A 115 -16.51 -6.63 7.58
C GLU A 115 -17.67 -5.93 6.84
N ALA A 116 -17.44 -4.71 6.34
CA ALA A 116 -18.41 -3.95 5.56
C ALA A 116 -18.68 -4.55 4.16
N ILE A 117 -17.72 -5.31 3.63
CA ILE A 117 -17.86 -5.96 2.32
C ILE A 117 -18.49 -7.34 2.51
N ARG A 118 -17.69 -8.32 2.96
CA ARG A 118 -18.10 -9.72 3.16
C ARG A 118 -17.11 -10.48 4.03
N TYR A 119 -17.64 -11.28 4.94
CA TYR A 119 -16.91 -12.34 5.63
C TYR A 119 -17.89 -13.46 5.99
N SER A 120 -17.37 -14.63 6.36
CA SER A 120 -18.19 -15.74 6.86
C SER A 120 -17.42 -16.53 7.92
N THR A 121 -18.15 -17.05 8.92
CA THR A 121 -17.55 -17.82 10.01
C THR A 121 -17.37 -19.27 9.59
N VAL A 122 -16.15 -19.80 9.72
CA VAL A 122 -15.86 -21.23 9.52
C VAL A 122 -16.37 -22.00 10.75
N ARG A 123 -17.41 -22.82 10.57
CA ARG A 123 -18.04 -23.60 11.66
C ARG A 123 -17.37 -24.94 11.93
N LYS A 124 -16.74 -25.54 10.92
CA LYS A 124 -16.08 -26.85 10.99
C LYS A 124 -14.89 -26.84 10.03
N MET A 125 -13.72 -27.27 10.51
CA MET A 125 -12.60 -27.67 9.67
C MET A 125 -12.66 -29.20 9.54
N GLN A 126 -12.47 -29.72 8.33
CA GLN A 126 -12.35 -31.16 8.07
C GLN A 126 -10.90 -31.55 7.89
#